data_AF-A0AAW5N475-F1
#
_entry.id   AF-A0AAW5N475-F1
#
_cell.length_a   1.000
_cell.length_b   1.000
_cell.length_c   1.000
_cell.angle_alpha   90.00
_cell.angle_beta   90.00
_cell.angle_gamma   90.00
#
_symmetry.space_group_name_H-M   'P 1'
#
loop_
_entity.id
_entity.type
_entity.pdbx_description
1 polymer ?
#
loop_
_entity_poly.entity_id
_entity_poly.type
_entity_poly.pdbx_seq_one_letter_code
_entity_poly.pdbx_strand_id
1 'polypeptide(L)' 'MSFGFFLDYADYTTAHEWAGEVTCRWACTSRMTVQPAIHLIRNSNGNYAAGLLRMYYVW' A
#
# COMPACT_ATOMS: atom_id res chain seq x y z
N MET A 1 -9.30 -2.99 -14.36
CA MET A 1 -9.08 -2.37 -13.03
C MET A 1 -8.91 -3.51 -12.04
N SER A 2 -7.86 -3.49 -11.22
CA SER A 2 -7.64 -4.51 -10.19
C SER A 2 -7.39 -3.86 -8.84
N PHE A 3 -7.88 -4.49 -7.78
CA PHE A 3 -7.63 -4.07 -6.41
C PHE A 3 -6.62 -5.01 -5.78
N GLY A 4 -5.73 -4.46 -4.97
CA GLY A 4 -4.80 -5.20 -4.14
C GLY A 4 -5.00 -4.82 -2.68
N PHE A 5 -4.87 -5.81 -1.81
CA PHE A 5 -4.87 -5.61 -0.38
C PHE A 5 -3.72 -6.41 0.23
N PHE A 6 -3.05 -5.81 1.19
CA PHE A 6 -2.02 -6.43 1.99
C PHE A 6 -2.26 -6.08 3.45
N LEU A 7 -2.08 -7.04 4.34
CA LEU A 7 -2.10 -6.84 5.78
C LEU A 7 -1.01 -7.71 6.38
N ASP A 8 -0.23 -7.10 7.26
CA ASP A 8 0.89 -7.70 7.94
C ASP A 8 0.84 -7.34 9.42
N TYR A 9 1.36 -8.25 10.22
CA TYR A 9 1.50 -8.08 11.65
C TYR A 9 2.91 -8.50 12.07
N ALA A 10 3.62 -7.56 12.70
CA ALA A 10 4.92 -7.78 13.27
C ALA A 10 4.84 -7.69 14.80
N ASP A 11 5.27 -8.77 15.45
CA ASP A 11 5.33 -8.91 16.90
C ASP A 11 6.76 -8.73 17.38
N TYR A 12 7.07 -7.58 17.99
CA TYR A 12 8.37 -7.33 18.61
C TYR A 12 8.26 -7.45 20.14
N THR A 13 9.38 -7.81 20.78
CA THR A 13 9.45 -8.07 22.23
C THR A 13 8.96 -6.89 23.09
N THR A 14 8.99 -5.67 22.56
CA THR A 14 8.56 -4.44 23.25
C THR A 14 7.58 -3.58 22.44
N ALA A 15 7.13 -4.05 21.28
CA ALA A 15 6.28 -3.27 20.37
C ALA A 15 5.48 -4.18 19.44
N HIS A 16 4.25 -3.80 19.11
CA HIS A 16 3.44 -4.49 18.12
C HIS A 16 3.20 -3.54 16.96
N GLU A 17 3.28 -4.04 15.72
CA GLU A 17 3.04 -3.26 14.53
C GLU A 17 2.10 -4.00 13.57
N TRP A 18 1.05 -3.31 13.13
CA TRP A 18 0.15 -3.73 12.08
C TRP A 18 0.39 -2.83 10.87
N ALA A 19 0.66 -3.41 9.72
CA ALA A 19 0.82 -2.65 8.47
C ALA A 19 -0.18 -3.17 7.45
N GLY A 20 -0.95 -2.27 6.85
CA GLY A 20 -1.91 -2.60 5.80
C GLY A 20 -1.71 -1.71 4.58
N GLU A 21 -1.87 -2.27 3.39
CA GLU A 21 -1.93 -1.51 2.14
C GLU A 21 -3.23 -1.83 1.42
N VAL A 22 -3.92 -0.78 0.96
CA VAL A 22 -4.98 -0.89 -0.04
C VAL A 22 -4.48 -0.23 -1.31
N THR A 23 -4.62 -0.90 -2.45
CA THR A 23 -4.21 -0.36 -3.74
C THR A 23 -5.24 -0.62 -4.82
N CYS A 24 -5.32 0.30 -5.78
CA CYS A 24 -6.22 0.21 -6.92
C CYS A 24 -5.42 0.49 -8.20
N ARG A 25 -5.28 -0.51 -9.07
CA ARG A 25 -4.59 -0.40 -10.34
C ARG A 25 -5.57 -0.14 -11.48
N TRP A 26 -5.33 0.95 -12.19
CA TRP A 26 -5.98 1.31 -13.45
C TRP A 26 -5.02 1.09 -14.61
N ALA A 27 -5.41 0.23 -15.55
CA ALA A 27 -4.75 0.16 -16.85
C ALA A 27 -5.34 1.26 -17.72
N CYS A 28 -4.61 2.36 -17.89
CA CYS A 28 -5.06 3.51 -18.68
C CYS A 28 -4.93 3.22 -20.17
N THR A 29 -3.84 2.54 -20.56
CA THR A 29 -3.59 2.05 -21.92
C THR A 29 -2.95 0.67 -21.85
N SER A 30 -2.71 0.02 -22.99
CA SER A 30 -1.95 -1.24 -23.05
C SER A 30 -0.50 -1.09 -22.58
N ARG A 31 0.01 0.16 -22.49
CA ARG A 31 1.38 0.48 -22.09
C ARG A 31 1.48 1.22 -20.77
N MET A 32 0.40 1.81 -20.27
CA MET A 32 0.42 2.66 -19.08
C MET A 32 -0.52 2.14 -18.00
N THR A 33 -0.02 2.01 -16.78
CA THR A 33 -0.85 1.71 -15.61
C THR A 33 -0.55 2.67 -14.47
N VAL A 34 -1.61 3.13 -13.81
CA VAL A 34 -1.55 3.98 -12.62
C VAL A 34 -2.13 3.21 -11.45
N GLN A 35 -1.45 3.24 -10.32
CA GLN A 35 -1.79 2.45 -9.15
C GLN A 35 -1.62 3.29 -7.88
N PRO A 36 -2.63 4.11 -7.50
CA PRO A 36 -2.71 4.66 -6.16
C PRO A 36 -2.69 3.56 -5.10
N ALA A 37 -2.04 3.84 -3.98
CA ALA A 37 -1.99 2.99 -2.81
C ALA A 37 -2.03 3.82 -1.53
N ILE A 38 -2.70 3.32 -0.52
CA ILE A 38 -2.75 3.89 0.83
C ILE A 38 -2.18 2.84 1.77
N HIS A 39 -1.14 3.22 2.50
CA HIS A 39 -0.51 2.41 3.54
C HIS A 39 -0.97 2.94 4.89
N LEU A 40 -1.40 2.04 5.77
CA LEU A 40 -1.78 2.31 7.15
C LEU A 40 -0.86 1.50 8.04
N ILE A 41 -0.11 2.16 8.92
CA ILE A 41 0.78 1.52 9.87
C ILE A 41 0.29 1.90 11.26
N ARG A 42 0.03 0.91 12.10
CA ARG A 42 -0.33 1.10 13.50
C ARG A 42 0.67 0.36 14.36
N ASN A 43 1.42 1.10 15.16
CA ASN A 43 2.34 0.51 16.12
C ASN A 43 2.07 1.00 17.55
N SER A 44 2.89 0.55 18.50
CA SER A 44 2.82 0.98 19.89
C SER A 44 3.06 2.48 20.11
N ASN A 45 3.69 3.16 19.15
CA ASN A 45 3.99 4.59 19.23
C ASN A 45 2.90 5.47 18.57
N GLY A 46 2.08 4.92 17.68
CA GLY A 46 1.00 5.67 17.05
C GLY A 46 0.42 5.06 15.77
N ASN A 47 -0.42 5.85 15.10
CA ASN A 47 -1.02 5.51 13.82
C ASN A 47 -0.42 6.42 12.73
N TYR A 48 0.01 5.82 11.64
CA TYR A 48 0.63 6.48 10.50
C TYR A 48 -0.11 6.09 9.23
N ALA A 49 -0.21 7.03 8.29
CA ALA A 49 -0.77 6.80 6.97
C ALA A 49 0.15 7.40 5.91
N ALA A 50 0.41 6.67 4.84
CA ALA A 50 1.16 7.14 3.69
C ALA A 50 0.37 6.89 2.39
N GLY A 51 0.24 7.93 1.58
CA GLY A 51 -0.33 7.85 0.24
C GLY A 51 0.78 7.73 -0.81
N LEU A 52 0.67 6.76 -1.70
CA LEU A 52 1.64 6.47 -2.76
C LEU A 52 0.93 6.43 -4.11
N LEU A 53 1.60 6.93 -5.16
CA LEU A 53 1.13 6.81 -6.53
C LEU A 53 2.18 6.06 -7.36
N ARG A 54 1.90 4.80 -7.68
CA ARG A 54 2.77 4.00 -8.55
C ARG A 54 2.35 4.16 -10.00
N MET A 55 3.29 4.54 -10.86
CA MET A 55 3.07 4.68 -12.30
C MET A 55 4.01 3.74 -13.04
N TYR A 56 3.49 3.06 -14.04
CA TYR A 56 4.25 2.12 -14.88
C TYR A 56 3.97 2.41 -16.34
N TYR A 57 5.03 2.42 -17.16
CA TYR A 57 4.98 2.64 -18.59
C TYR A 57 5.92 1.67 -19.32
N VAL A 58 5.43 1.05 -20.39
CA VAL A 58 6.21 0.21 -21.30
C VAL A 58 6.55 1.01 -22.55
N TRP A 59 7.85 1.21 -22.79
CA TRP A 59 8.39 1.89 -23.96
C TRP A 59 8.25 1.03 -25.21
#